data_AF-A0A520WGL7-F1
#
_entry.id   AF-A0A520WGL7-F1
#
_cell.length_a   1.000
_cell.length_b   1.000
_cell.length_c   1.000
_cell.angle_alpha   90.00
_cell.angle_beta   90.00
_cell.angle_gamma   90.00
#
_symmetry.space_group_name_H-M   'P 1'
#
loop_
_entity.id
_entity.type
_entity.pdbx_description
1 polymer ?
#
loop_
_entity_poly.entity_id
_entity_poly.type
_entity_poly.pdbx_seq_one_letter_code
_entity_poly.pdbx_strand_id
1 'polypeptide(L)'
;MYKIFLFLIFFQFIIAQGSSSLKTWESILQTPELVNYFNGIFNHLGVVIDETGESFPIHHTGDAFVFKEGIVKEKVDFVVPLQIANIENMVRHSQDGKISENESWRILDVLFTPMTRVTLETPVLSVNWRRKLAGVEDLTHVYLLNPSGKNASSHSLIYVKRQWLVLKGLHGSPRRIYRMTPSQSIEYQREIFAAMQKDTLWGWWKFAKFYKKWRKTCSINIKKHI
;
A
#
# COMPACT_ATOMS: atom_id res chain seq x y z
N MET A 1 47.63 45.83 -9.07
CA MET A 1 46.24 45.93 -8.58
C MET A 1 45.31 45.76 -9.77
N TYR A 2 44.45 44.77 -9.97
CA TYR A 2 44.00 43.59 -9.23
C TYR A 2 43.76 42.50 -10.30
N LYS A 3 44.32 41.29 -10.13
CA LYS A 3 43.96 40.12 -10.95
C LYS A 3 42.62 39.60 -10.43
N ILE A 4 41.56 39.70 -11.22
CA ILE A 4 40.27 39.07 -10.91
C ILE A 4 40.26 37.70 -11.58
N PHE A 5 40.46 36.67 -10.77
CA PHE A 5 40.33 35.27 -11.15
C PHE A 5 38.83 34.93 -11.11
N LEU A 6 38.18 34.86 -12.26
CA LEU A 6 36.80 34.38 -12.36
C LEU A 6 36.82 32.85 -12.22
N PHE A 7 36.50 32.37 -11.03
CA PHE A 7 36.35 30.94 -10.74
C PHE A 7 34.99 30.49 -11.30
N LEU A 8 35.01 29.91 -12.50
CA LEU A 8 33.88 29.17 -13.07
C LEU A 8 33.68 27.89 -12.25
N ILE A 9 32.79 27.93 -11.26
CA ILE A 9 32.29 26.71 -10.60
C ILE A 9 31.35 26.04 -11.60
N PHE A 10 31.91 25.17 -12.45
CA PHE A 10 31.13 24.12 -13.10
C PHE A 10 30.65 23.16 -12.00
N PHE A 11 29.44 23.36 -11.50
CA PHE A 11 28.70 22.29 -10.84
C PHE A 11 28.35 21.27 -11.93
N GLN A 12 29.26 20.35 -12.21
CA GLN A 12 28.89 19.10 -12.84
C GLN A 12 28.02 18.35 -11.83
N PHE A 13 26.69 18.47 -11.99
CA PHE A 13 25.81 17.40 -11.54
C PHE A 13 26.21 16.17 -12.33
N ILE A 14 27.10 15.37 -11.75
CA ILE A 14 27.23 13.97 -12.11
C ILE A 14 25.90 13.36 -11.65
N ILE A 15 24.89 13.39 -12.54
CA ILE A 15 23.83 12.41 -12.48
C ILE A 15 24.58 11.11 -12.67
N ALA A 16 24.85 10.39 -11.58
CA ALA A 16 25.21 9.00 -11.67
C ALA A 16 24.11 8.36 -12.52
N GLN A 17 24.42 8.01 -13.77
CA GLN A 17 23.54 7.22 -14.61
C GLN A 17 23.53 5.80 -14.07
N GLY A 18 22.98 5.63 -12.86
CA GLY A 18 22.30 4.39 -12.52
C GLY A 18 21.10 4.23 -13.44
N SER A 19 20.72 2.99 -13.74
CA SER A 19 19.46 2.74 -14.44
C SER A 19 18.31 3.40 -13.67
N SER A 20 17.43 4.12 -14.39
CA SER A 20 16.19 4.64 -13.82
C SER A 20 15.41 3.52 -13.12
N SER A 21 14.65 3.83 -12.07
CA SER A 21 13.86 2.84 -11.32
C SER A 21 12.88 2.10 -12.23
N LEU A 22 12.30 2.80 -13.22
CA LEU A 22 11.48 2.22 -14.26
C LEU A 22 12.21 1.07 -14.99
N LYS A 23 13.34 1.36 -15.62
CA LYS A 23 14.19 0.36 -16.31
C LYS A 23 14.61 -0.79 -15.39
N THR A 24 14.91 -0.49 -14.13
CA THR A 24 15.26 -1.52 -13.15
C THR A 24 14.09 -2.50 -12.95
N TRP A 25 12.86 -2.00 -12.87
CA TRP A 25 11.68 -2.85 -12.74
C TRP A 25 11.19 -3.50 -14.02
N GLU A 26 11.45 -2.92 -15.19
CA GLU A 26 11.23 -3.59 -16.48
C GLU A 26 12.03 -4.90 -16.58
N SER A 27 13.13 -5.02 -15.83
CA SER A 27 13.95 -6.24 -15.77
C SER A 27 13.45 -7.32 -14.80
N ILE A 28 12.38 -7.05 -14.03
CA ILE A 28 11.81 -8.02 -13.08
C ILE A 28 11.34 -9.27 -13.83
N LEU A 29 11.72 -10.44 -13.30
CA LEU A 29 11.23 -11.71 -13.80
C LEU A 29 9.72 -11.83 -13.54
N GLN A 30 8.94 -12.06 -14.60
CA GLN A 30 7.48 -12.16 -14.52
C GLN A 30 7.01 -13.60 -14.69
N THR A 31 7.06 -14.38 -13.60
CA THR A 31 6.43 -15.71 -13.60
C THR A 31 4.92 -15.62 -13.33
N PRO A 32 4.12 -16.62 -13.74
CA PRO A 32 2.70 -16.66 -13.40
C PRO A 32 2.43 -16.59 -11.89
N GLU A 33 3.30 -17.20 -11.06
CA GLU A 33 3.15 -17.20 -9.61
C GLU A 33 3.37 -15.79 -9.01
N LEU A 34 4.42 -15.09 -9.45
CA LEU A 34 4.71 -13.73 -9.01
C LEU A 34 3.63 -12.75 -9.48
N VAL A 35 3.20 -12.83 -10.74
CA VAL A 35 2.13 -11.96 -11.25
C VAL A 35 0.82 -12.23 -10.50
N ASN A 36 0.48 -13.50 -10.25
CA ASN A 36 -0.74 -13.86 -9.54
C ASN A 36 -0.72 -13.46 -8.05
N TYR A 37 0.44 -13.28 -7.43
CA TYR A 37 0.52 -12.72 -6.07
C TYR A 37 -0.19 -11.37 -5.98
N PHE A 38 0.03 -10.47 -6.96
CA PHE A 38 -0.58 -9.14 -7.00
C PHE A 38 -2.00 -9.11 -7.56
N ASN A 39 -2.52 -10.23 -8.05
CA ASN A 39 -3.87 -10.31 -8.60
C ASN A 39 -4.92 -9.88 -7.56
N GLY A 40 -5.79 -8.96 -7.97
CA GLY A 40 -6.83 -8.37 -7.12
C GLY A 40 -6.32 -7.43 -6.03
N ILE A 41 -5.02 -7.13 -5.96
CA ILE A 41 -4.48 -6.12 -5.02
C ILE A 41 -4.61 -4.72 -5.64
N PHE A 42 -4.29 -4.61 -6.93
CA PHE A 42 -4.46 -3.43 -7.78
C PHE A 42 -4.52 -3.88 -9.26
N ASN A 43 -5.05 -3.03 -10.13
CA ASN A 43 -4.93 -3.15 -11.58
C ASN A 43 -3.89 -2.17 -12.13
N HIS A 44 -3.84 -0.96 -11.57
CA HIS A 44 -2.96 0.13 -11.98
C HIS A 44 -2.35 0.78 -10.74
N LEU A 45 -1.07 0.55 -10.49
CA LEU A 45 -0.34 1.11 -9.37
C LEU A 45 0.56 2.24 -9.85
N GLY A 46 0.28 3.47 -9.40
CA GLY A 46 1.19 4.58 -9.54
C GLY A 46 2.31 4.52 -8.50
N VAL A 47 3.55 4.72 -8.94
CA VAL A 47 4.72 4.80 -8.07
C VAL A 47 5.35 6.17 -8.17
N VAL A 48 5.80 6.69 -7.04
CA VAL A 48 6.64 7.89 -6.93
C VAL A 48 7.86 7.52 -6.09
N ILE A 49 9.07 7.76 -6.60
CA ILE A 49 10.32 7.52 -5.89
C ILE A 49 10.67 8.77 -5.10
N ASP A 50 10.65 8.67 -3.77
CA ASP A 50 10.81 9.82 -2.88
C ASP A 50 12.16 10.53 -3.06
N GLU A 51 13.24 9.78 -3.32
CA GLU A 51 14.60 10.32 -3.41
C GLU A 51 14.87 11.02 -4.74
N THR A 52 14.25 10.59 -5.84
CA THR A 52 14.55 11.08 -7.19
C THR A 52 13.41 11.90 -7.81
N GLY A 53 12.19 11.79 -7.27
CA GLY A 53 10.97 12.32 -7.87
C GLY A 53 10.51 11.56 -9.12
N GLU A 54 11.20 10.48 -9.50
CA GLU A 54 10.81 9.62 -10.61
C GLU A 54 9.40 9.05 -10.34
N SER A 55 8.55 9.02 -11.36
CA SER A 55 7.20 8.47 -11.21
C SER A 55 6.72 7.78 -12.48
N PHE A 56 6.05 6.65 -12.29
CA PHE A 56 5.58 5.79 -13.37
C PHE A 56 4.48 4.85 -12.86
N PRO A 57 3.53 4.45 -13.72
CA PRO A 57 2.55 3.42 -13.40
C PRO A 57 3.08 2.02 -13.71
N ILE A 58 2.56 1.06 -12.95
CA ILE A 58 2.59 -0.38 -13.22
C ILE A 58 1.16 -0.81 -13.53
N HIS A 59 0.95 -1.45 -14.67
CA HIS A 59 -0.34 -2.02 -15.04
C HIS A 59 -0.27 -3.54 -14.93
N HIS A 60 -1.09 -4.13 -14.08
CA HIS A 60 -1.33 -5.58 -14.03
C HIS A 60 -2.34 -5.93 -15.14
N THR A 61 -1.93 -6.77 -16.10
CA THR A 61 -2.77 -7.19 -17.24
C THR A 61 -3.53 -8.49 -17.00
N GLY A 62 -3.35 -9.10 -15.83
CA GLY A 62 -3.80 -10.45 -15.49
C GLY A 62 -2.67 -11.47 -15.55
N ASP A 63 -1.82 -11.38 -16.57
CA ASP A 63 -0.73 -12.32 -16.87
C ASP A 63 0.67 -11.69 -16.86
N ALA A 64 0.76 -10.35 -16.87
CA ALA A 64 2.02 -9.61 -16.81
C ALA A 64 1.85 -8.24 -16.11
N PHE A 65 2.99 -7.59 -15.90
CA PHE A 65 3.14 -6.19 -15.56
C PHE A 65 3.66 -5.41 -16.77
N VAL A 66 2.98 -4.32 -17.09
CA VAL A 66 3.43 -3.33 -18.06
C VAL A 66 3.80 -2.05 -17.33
N PHE A 67 5.05 -1.64 -17.49
CA PHE A 67 5.57 -0.39 -16.96
C PHE A 67 5.52 0.68 -18.06
N LYS A 68 5.21 1.93 -17.69
CA LYS A 68 5.16 3.04 -18.65
C LYS A 68 5.82 4.29 -18.10
N GLU A 69 6.37 5.13 -18.97
CA GLU A 69 6.89 6.43 -18.56
C GLU A 69 5.76 7.40 -18.19
N GLY A 70 5.98 8.16 -17.12
CA GLY A 70 5.08 9.22 -16.66
C GLY A 70 3.80 8.71 -15.99
N ILE A 71 3.31 9.46 -15.00
CA ILE A 71 2.12 9.09 -14.24
C ILE A 71 0.96 10.06 -14.49
N VAL A 72 -0.23 9.50 -14.73
CA VAL A 72 -1.50 10.23 -14.68
C VAL A 72 -2.25 9.74 -13.44
N LYS A 73 -2.26 10.53 -12.37
CA LYS A 73 -2.72 10.10 -11.03
C LYS A 73 -4.18 9.66 -11.02
N GLU A 74 -4.99 10.24 -11.89
CA GLU A 74 -6.43 9.95 -12.01
C GLU A 74 -6.71 8.61 -12.73
N LYS A 75 -5.69 7.99 -13.33
CA LYS A 75 -5.79 6.73 -14.08
C LYS A 75 -5.20 5.52 -13.35
N VAL A 76 -4.76 5.70 -12.11
CA VAL A 76 -4.22 4.62 -11.27
C VAL A 76 -5.13 4.41 -10.06
N ASP A 77 -5.19 3.17 -9.56
CA ASP A 77 -5.97 2.81 -8.38
C ASP A 77 -5.37 3.39 -7.10
N PHE A 78 -4.04 3.40 -7.03
CA PHE A 78 -3.26 3.84 -5.89
C PHE A 78 -2.03 4.60 -6.36
N VAL A 79 -1.59 5.60 -5.61
CA VAL A 79 -0.26 6.20 -5.74
C VAL A 79 0.52 5.90 -4.48
N VAL A 80 1.64 5.20 -4.62
CA VAL A 80 2.46 4.76 -3.49
C VAL A 80 3.84 5.42 -3.57
N PRO A 81 4.27 6.12 -2.50
CA PRO A 81 5.64 6.57 -2.37
C PRO A 81 6.55 5.38 -2.06
N LEU A 82 7.65 5.26 -2.79
CA LEU A 82 8.66 4.22 -2.63
C LEU A 82 10.04 4.83 -2.50
N GLN A 83 10.94 4.07 -1.90
CA GLN A 83 12.37 4.33 -1.84
C GLN A 83 13.11 3.55 -2.91
N ILE A 84 14.29 4.01 -3.34
CA ILE A 84 15.17 3.26 -4.26
C ILE A 84 15.42 1.84 -3.72
N ALA A 85 15.60 1.70 -2.41
CA ALA A 85 15.78 0.40 -1.78
C ALA A 85 14.57 -0.54 -2.00
N ASN A 86 13.33 -0.02 -2.09
CA ASN A 86 12.16 -0.84 -2.41
C ASN A 86 12.22 -1.38 -3.84
N ILE A 87 12.77 -0.59 -4.77
CA ILE A 87 12.94 -0.98 -6.16
C ILE A 87 13.89 -2.18 -6.25
N GLU A 88 15.05 -2.07 -5.63
CA GLU A 88 16.08 -3.12 -5.57
C GLU A 88 15.61 -4.37 -4.81
N ASN A 89 14.85 -4.18 -3.72
CA ASN A 89 14.24 -5.29 -2.97
C ASN A 89 13.29 -6.08 -3.87
N MET A 90 12.43 -5.42 -4.65
CA MET A 90 11.50 -6.10 -5.55
C MET A 90 12.22 -6.91 -6.64
N VAL A 91 13.33 -6.37 -7.20
CA VAL A 91 14.15 -7.15 -8.14
C VAL A 91 14.65 -8.43 -7.48
N ARG A 92 15.19 -8.34 -6.25
CA ARG A 92 15.65 -9.52 -5.49
C ARG A 92 14.52 -10.50 -5.20
N HIS A 93 13.36 -10.00 -4.78
CA HIS A 93 12.17 -10.83 -4.51
C HIS A 93 11.63 -11.53 -5.76
N SER A 94 11.99 -11.08 -6.96
CA SER A 94 11.54 -11.72 -8.19
C SER A 94 12.44 -12.84 -8.71
N GLN A 95 13.66 -13.00 -8.15
CA GLN A 95 14.71 -13.83 -8.74
C GLN A 95 14.37 -15.32 -8.79
N ASP A 96 13.68 -15.85 -7.78
CA ASP A 96 13.24 -17.24 -7.74
C ASP A 96 11.84 -17.44 -8.37
N GLY A 97 11.24 -16.35 -8.85
CA GLY A 97 9.93 -16.34 -9.50
C GLY A 97 8.77 -16.56 -8.54
N LYS A 98 8.94 -16.41 -7.23
CA LYS A 98 7.88 -16.61 -6.24
C LYS A 98 7.96 -15.53 -5.16
N ILE A 99 6.89 -15.36 -4.38
CA ILE A 99 6.90 -14.47 -3.22
C ILE A 99 6.70 -15.31 -1.97
N SER A 100 7.76 -15.48 -1.18
CA SER A 100 7.68 -16.16 0.11
C SER A 100 6.95 -15.32 1.15
N GLU A 101 6.64 -15.91 2.31
CA GLU A 101 5.93 -15.20 3.39
C GLU A 101 6.74 -14.00 3.94
N ASN A 102 8.06 -14.16 4.06
CA ASN A 102 8.95 -13.08 4.50
C ASN A 102 9.00 -11.93 3.49
N GLU A 103 8.96 -12.24 2.20
CA GLU A 103 8.99 -11.24 1.13
C GLU A 103 7.64 -10.54 1.02
N SER A 104 6.56 -11.31 1.08
CA SER A 104 5.19 -10.79 1.19
C SER A 104 5.07 -9.80 2.35
N TRP A 105 5.62 -10.14 3.51
CA TRP A 105 5.67 -9.23 4.65
C TRP A 105 6.42 -7.92 4.33
N ARG A 106 7.62 -7.98 3.72
CA ARG A 106 8.41 -6.78 3.36
C ARG A 106 7.71 -5.91 2.32
N ILE A 107 7.08 -6.52 1.33
CA ILE A 107 6.29 -5.83 0.30
C ILE A 107 5.12 -5.10 0.97
N LEU A 108 4.36 -5.81 1.80
CA LEU A 108 3.23 -5.21 2.50
C LEU A 108 3.68 -4.14 3.48
N ASP A 109 4.81 -4.26 4.17
CA ASP A 109 5.29 -3.24 5.11
C ASP A 109 5.36 -1.84 4.48
N VAL A 110 5.72 -1.80 3.20
CA VAL A 110 5.79 -0.60 2.36
C VAL A 110 4.40 -0.17 1.87
N LEU A 111 3.62 -1.12 1.32
CA LEU A 111 2.33 -0.83 0.68
C LEU A 111 1.18 -0.58 1.67
N PHE A 112 1.27 -1.13 2.88
CA PHE A 112 0.14 -1.31 3.79
C PHE A 112 -0.51 0.01 4.19
N THR A 113 0.28 0.97 4.64
CA THR A 113 -0.22 2.28 5.08
C THR A 113 -0.72 3.13 3.89
N PRO A 114 0.04 3.31 2.79
CA PRO A 114 -0.43 4.13 1.67
C PRO A 114 -1.68 3.56 1.00
N MET A 115 -1.76 2.23 0.79
CA MET A 115 -2.97 1.62 0.23
C MET A 115 -4.17 1.75 1.16
N THR A 116 -3.98 1.59 2.48
CA THR A 116 -5.07 1.81 3.45
C THR A 116 -5.59 3.23 3.42
N ARG A 117 -4.70 4.23 3.28
CA ARG A 117 -5.08 5.65 3.19
C ARG A 117 -6.00 5.90 2.00
N VAL A 118 -5.55 5.55 0.80
CA VAL A 118 -6.32 5.74 -0.44
C VAL A 118 -7.63 4.95 -0.40
N THR A 119 -7.59 3.71 0.10
CA THR A 119 -8.80 2.89 0.24
C THR A 119 -9.86 3.59 1.08
N LEU A 120 -9.48 4.18 2.23
CA LEU A 120 -10.40 4.84 3.14
C LEU A 120 -10.92 6.21 2.65
N GLU A 121 -10.34 6.76 1.58
CA GLU A 121 -10.88 7.93 0.88
C GLU A 121 -12.13 7.58 0.05
N THR A 122 -12.38 6.29 -0.22
CA THR A 122 -13.58 5.83 -0.93
C THR A 122 -14.86 6.33 -0.23
N PRO A 123 -15.73 7.13 -0.88
CA PRO A 123 -16.83 7.82 -0.21
C PRO A 123 -17.77 6.93 0.59
N VAL A 124 -18.05 5.73 0.10
CA VAL A 124 -18.93 4.75 0.76
C VAL A 124 -18.42 4.30 2.14
N LEU A 125 -17.11 4.30 2.36
CA LEU A 125 -16.48 3.94 3.64
C LEU A 125 -16.54 5.08 4.67
N SER A 126 -16.80 6.30 4.20
CA SER A 126 -16.97 7.50 5.02
C SER A 126 -18.43 7.73 5.46
N VAL A 127 -19.37 6.90 4.99
CA VAL A 127 -20.79 6.99 5.38
C VAL A 127 -21.02 6.45 6.79
N ASN A 128 -21.18 7.36 7.76
CA ASN A 128 -21.23 7.05 9.20
C ASN A 128 -22.19 5.91 9.57
N TRP A 129 -23.44 5.95 9.09
CA TRP A 129 -24.45 4.97 9.49
C TRP A 129 -24.12 3.55 8.98
N ARG A 130 -23.60 3.43 7.74
CA ARG A 130 -23.15 2.15 7.16
C ARG A 130 -21.98 1.59 7.95
N ARG A 131 -21.02 2.45 8.31
CA ARG A 131 -19.85 2.12 9.12
C ARG A 131 -20.26 1.59 10.50
N LYS A 132 -21.17 2.27 11.20
CA LYS A 132 -21.70 1.80 12.49
C LYS A 132 -22.47 0.47 12.35
N LEU A 133 -23.25 0.28 11.29
CA LEU A 133 -23.93 -0.99 11.00
C LEU A 133 -22.96 -2.15 10.70
N ALA A 134 -21.81 -1.84 10.07
CA ALA A 134 -20.71 -2.77 9.89
C ALA A 134 -19.94 -3.06 11.19
N GLY A 135 -20.19 -2.28 12.25
CA GLY A 135 -19.52 -2.36 13.54
C GLY A 135 -18.07 -1.90 13.48
N VAL A 136 -17.76 -0.98 12.56
CA VAL A 136 -16.44 -0.37 12.42
C VAL A 136 -16.33 0.72 13.50
N GLU A 137 -15.23 0.73 14.25
CA GLU A 137 -15.02 1.68 15.35
C GLU A 137 -14.50 3.03 14.85
N ASP A 138 -14.55 4.05 15.73
CA ASP A 138 -14.06 5.40 15.39
C ASP A 138 -12.53 5.51 15.49
N LEU A 139 -11.92 4.71 16.36
CA LEU A 139 -10.47 4.62 16.50
C LEU A 139 -10.06 3.14 16.56
N THR A 140 -9.24 2.73 15.62
CA THR A 140 -8.66 1.38 15.59
C THR A 140 -7.16 1.44 15.40
N HIS A 141 -6.45 0.53 16.05
CA HIS A 141 -5.04 0.27 15.77
C HIS A 141 -4.93 -0.95 14.88
N VAL A 142 -4.02 -0.90 13.93
CA VAL A 142 -3.76 -1.99 13.00
C VAL A 142 -2.28 -2.32 13.04
N TYR A 143 -1.97 -3.59 13.22
CA TYR A 143 -0.62 -4.15 13.18
C TYR A 143 -0.51 -5.11 12.00
N LEU A 144 0.52 -4.92 11.19
CA LEU A 144 1.04 -5.97 10.30
C LEU A 144 2.04 -6.80 11.09
N LEU A 145 1.76 -8.10 11.21
CA LEU A 145 2.66 -9.07 11.85
C LEU A 145 3.70 -9.52 10.84
N ASN A 146 4.95 -9.65 11.30
CA ASN A 146 5.96 -10.41 10.56
C ASN A 146 5.73 -11.92 10.76
N PRO A 147 6.43 -12.79 9.99
CA PRO A 147 6.26 -14.25 10.11
C PRO A 147 6.65 -14.82 11.48
N SER A 148 7.45 -14.11 12.29
CA SER A 148 7.73 -14.48 13.68
C SER A 148 6.62 -14.09 14.68
N GLY A 149 5.53 -13.47 14.21
CA GLY A 149 4.40 -13.01 15.04
C GLY A 149 4.65 -11.67 15.75
N LYS A 150 5.79 -11.01 15.51
CA LYS A 150 6.09 -9.68 16.06
C LYS A 150 5.47 -8.60 15.19
N ASN A 151 5.16 -7.47 15.81
CA ASN A 151 4.64 -6.30 15.10
C ASN A 151 5.75 -5.69 14.24
N ALA A 152 5.49 -5.50 12.95
CA ALA A 152 6.43 -4.92 12.00
C ALA A 152 6.08 -3.48 11.61
N SER A 153 4.84 -3.29 11.17
CA SER A 153 4.29 -1.97 10.88
C SER A 153 2.97 -1.79 11.60
N SER A 154 2.68 -0.54 11.94
CA SER A 154 1.43 -0.19 12.59
C SER A 154 0.95 1.18 12.14
N HIS A 155 -0.36 1.34 12.13
CA HIS A 155 -1.02 2.61 11.91
C HIS A 155 -2.31 2.70 12.71
N SER A 156 -2.76 3.93 12.89
CA SER A 156 -4.03 4.27 13.52
C SER A 156 -5.01 4.73 12.46
N LEU A 157 -6.21 4.16 12.50
CA LEU A 157 -7.34 4.61 11.69
C LEU A 157 -8.26 5.41 12.60
N ILE A 158 -8.44 6.68 12.28
CA ILE A 158 -9.24 7.61 13.07
C ILE A 158 -10.33 8.19 12.19
N TYR A 159 -11.59 7.92 12.54
CA TYR A 159 -12.74 8.48 11.87
C TYR A 159 -13.19 9.77 12.59
N VAL A 160 -13.08 10.91 11.91
CA VAL A 160 -13.44 12.23 12.44
C VAL A 160 -14.12 13.05 11.35
N LYS A 161 -15.21 13.75 11.69
CA LYS A 161 -15.94 14.64 10.76
C LYS A 161 -16.25 14.02 9.38
N ARG A 162 -16.64 12.74 9.35
CA ARG A 162 -16.94 11.97 8.11
C ARG A 162 -15.73 11.73 7.20
N GLN A 163 -14.53 11.72 7.77
CA GLN A 163 -13.29 11.43 7.07
C GLN A 163 -12.47 10.43 7.87
N TRP A 164 -11.66 9.65 7.16
CA TRP A 164 -10.67 8.77 7.75
C TRP A 164 -9.30 9.45 7.73
N LEU A 165 -8.64 9.43 8.88
CA LEU A 165 -7.23 9.77 9.01
C LEU A 165 -6.44 8.50 9.24
N VAL A 166 -5.39 8.30 8.42
CA VAL A 166 -4.46 7.17 8.52
C VAL A 166 -3.10 7.69 8.95
N LEU A 167 -2.77 7.46 10.22
CA LEU A 167 -1.55 7.92 10.84
C LEU A 167 -0.58 6.76 11.04
N LYS A 168 0.67 6.91 10.60
CA LYS A 168 1.73 5.95 10.91
C LYS A 168 1.93 5.89 12.43
N GLY A 169 2.06 4.68 12.98
CA GLY A 169 2.16 4.43 14.42
C GLY A 169 0.82 4.39 15.16
N LEU A 170 0.90 4.23 16.47
CA LEU A 170 -0.25 4.03 17.36
C LEU A 170 -0.58 5.32 18.10
N HIS A 171 -1.80 5.82 17.91
CA HIS A 171 -2.25 7.11 18.43
C HIS A 171 -3.59 6.93 19.15
N GLY A 172 -3.70 7.47 20.36
CA GLY A 172 -4.91 7.41 21.18
C GLY A 172 -5.27 6.00 21.68
N SER A 173 -6.49 5.87 22.21
CA SER A 173 -6.99 4.61 22.79
C SER A 173 -8.00 3.95 21.84
N PRO A 174 -7.65 2.80 21.23
CA PRO A 174 -8.52 2.16 20.26
C PRO A 174 -9.65 1.41 20.94
N ARG A 175 -10.79 1.31 20.26
CA ARG A 175 -11.86 0.37 20.66
C ARG A 175 -11.66 -1.02 20.07
N ARG A 176 -10.85 -1.11 19.01
CA ARG A 176 -10.50 -2.37 18.36
C ARG A 176 -9.06 -2.35 17.89
N ILE A 177 -8.40 -3.49 18.08
CA ILE A 177 -7.03 -3.72 17.62
C ILE A 177 -7.05 -4.85 16.59
N TYR A 178 -6.50 -4.60 15.41
CA TYR A 178 -6.24 -5.58 14.37
C TYR A 178 -4.78 -6.04 14.43
N ARG A 179 -4.55 -7.35 14.38
CA ARG A 179 -3.24 -7.97 14.26
C ARG A 179 -3.32 -8.94 13.09
N MET A 180 -2.77 -8.54 11.96
CA MET A 180 -2.98 -9.19 10.68
C MET A 180 -1.68 -9.83 10.20
N THR A 181 -1.75 -11.08 9.77
CA THR A 181 -0.67 -11.69 8.98
C THR A 181 -0.61 -11.07 7.57
N PRO A 182 0.47 -11.29 6.80
CA PRO A 182 0.52 -10.92 5.40
C PRO A 182 -0.66 -11.46 4.58
N SER A 183 -0.99 -12.74 4.78
CA SER A 183 -2.11 -13.42 4.11
C SER A 183 -3.47 -12.79 4.43
N GLN A 184 -3.75 -12.50 5.70
CA GLN A 184 -4.99 -11.82 6.11
C GLN A 184 -5.09 -10.40 5.55
N SER A 185 -3.95 -9.71 5.40
CA SER A 185 -3.88 -8.37 4.83
C SER A 185 -4.16 -8.36 3.33
N ILE A 186 -3.58 -9.31 2.59
CA ILE A 186 -3.85 -9.51 1.16
C ILE A 186 -5.30 -9.91 0.94
N GLU A 187 -5.85 -10.81 1.75
CA GLU A 187 -7.25 -11.23 1.67
C GLU A 187 -8.20 -10.03 1.83
N TYR A 188 -7.97 -9.20 2.84
CA TYR A 188 -8.74 -7.97 3.04
C TYR A 188 -8.63 -7.03 1.84
N GLN A 189 -7.40 -6.79 1.36
CA GLN A 189 -7.14 -5.90 0.24
C GLN A 189 -7.85 -6.36 -1.03
N ARG A 190 -7.84 -7.67 -1.32
CA ARG A 190 -8.55 -8.22 -2.49
C ARG A 190 -10.05 -8.04 -2.41
N GLU A 191 -10.65 -8.30 -1.25
CA GLU A 191 -12.10 -8.19 -1.07
C GLU A 191 -12.57 -6.73 -1.10
N ILE A 192 -11.82 -5.80 -0.50
CA ILE A 192 -12.17 -4.37 -0.56
C ILE A 192 -11.94 -3.80 -1.95
N PHE A 193 -10.84 -4.16 -2.62
CA PHE A 193 -10.55 -3.69 -3.98
C PHE A 193 -11.61 -4.20 -4.96
N ALA A 194 -12.03 -5.47 -4.86
CA ALA A 194 -13.12 -6.00 -5.68
C ALA A 194 -14.46 -5.27 -5.45
N ALA A 195 -14.72 -4.79 -4.23
CA ALA A 195 -15.90 -3.99 -3.93
C ALA A 195 -15.80 -2.57 -4.52
N MET A 196 -14.62 -1.95 -4.44
CA MET A 196 -14.32 -0.65 -5.05
C MET A 196 -14.47 -0.69 -6.56
N GLN A 197 -13.93 -1.72 -7.23
CA GLN A 197 -14.02 -1.87 -8.69
C GLN A 197 -15.46 -2.05 -9.18
N LYS A 198 -16.31 -2.74 -8.42
CA LYS A 198 -17.72 -2.93 -8.77
C LYS A 198 -18.57 -1.71 -8.42
N ASP A 199 -18.24 -1.05 -7.32
CA ASP A 199 -18.97 0.07 -6.70
C ASP A 199 -20.52 -0.05 -6.73
N THR A 200 -21.02 -1.24 -6.41
CA THR A 200 -22.48 -1.50 -6.33
C THR A 200 -22.91 -1.77 -4.89
N LEU A 201 -24.18 -1.50 -4.58
CA LEU A 201 -24.76 -1.83 -3.26
C LEU A 201 -24.57 -3.31 -2.90
N TRP A 202 -24.73 -4.21 -3.87
CA TRP A 202 -24.55 -5.64 -3.67
C TRP A 202 -23.07 -6.00 -3.43
N GLY A 203 -22.13 -5.38 -4.16
CA GLY A 203 -20.70 -5.52 -3.93
C GLY A 203 -20.30 -5.10 -2.52
N TRP A 204 -20.75 -3.92 -2.08
CA TRP A 204 -20.51 -3.42 -0.73
C TRP A 204 -21.17 -4.26 0.36
N TRP A 205 -22.36 -4.81 0.11
CA TRP A 205 -23.01 -5.74 1.04
C TRP A 205 -22.23 -7.05 1.18
N LYS A 206 -21.76 -7.62 0.07
CA LYS A 206 -20.89 -8.82 0.07
C LYS A 206 -19.63 -8.54 0.88
N PHE A 207 -18.96 -7.41 0.62
CA PHE A 207 -17.78 -6.99 1.37
C PHE A 207 -18.08 -6.83 2.87
N ALA A 208 -19.16 -6.17 3.25
CA ALA A 208 -19.53 -5.99 4.66
C ALA A 208 -19.76 -7.34 5.38
N LYS A 209 -20.36 -8.32 4.69
CA LYS A 209 -20.56 -9.68 5.22
C LYS A 209 -19.22 -10.41 5.39
N PHE A 210 -18.33 -10.32 4.40
CA PHE A 210 -16.96 -10.84 4.47
C PHE A 210 -16.21 -10.21 5.65
N TYR A 211 -16.12 -8.88 5.69
CA TYR A 211 -15.41 -8.11 6.71
C TYR A 211 -15.84 -8.47 8.13
N LYS A 212 -17.16 -8.64 8.37
CA LYS A 212 -17.68 -9.03 9.69
C LYS A 212 -17.20 -10.41 10.15
N LYS A 213 -16.95 -11.34 9.23
CA LYS A 213 -16.38 -12.67 9.52
C LYS A 213 -14.87 -12.57 9.67
N TRP A 214 -14.21 -12.01 8.66
CA TRP A 214 -12.76 -11.84 8.59
C TRP A 214 -12.22 -11.12 9.83
N ARG A 215 -12.81 -10.00 10.26
CA ARG A 215 -12.31 -9.27 11.43
C ARG A 215 -12.30 -10.09 12.72
N LYS A 216 -13.10 -11.16 12.84
CA LYS A 216 -13.10 -12.02 14.04
C LYS A 216 -11.84 -12.89 14.12
N THR A 217 -11.17 -13.13 13.00
CA THR A 217 -9.95 -13.96 12.94
C THR A 217 -8.69 -13.16 13.25
N CYS A 218 -8.73 -11.84 13.10
CA CYS A 218 -7.55 -10.97 13.18
C CYS A 218 -7.73 -9.75 14.09
N SER A 219 -8.83 -9.62 14.84
CA SER A 219 -9.03 -8.45 15.71
C SER A 219 -9.73 -8.75 17.02
N ILE A 220 -9.41 -7.93 18.02
CA ILE A 220 -10.01 -7.95 19.35
C ILE A 220 -10.69 -6.62 19.65
N ASN A 221 -11.82 -6.69 20.35
CA ASN A 221 -12.45 -5.50 20.92
C ASN A 221 -11.85 -5.21 22.28
N ILE A 222 -11.44 -3.96 22.47
CA ILE A 222 -11.06 -3.46 23.79
C ILE A 222 -12.35 -2.98 24.46
N LYS A 223 -12.87 -3.79 25.39
CA LYS A 223 -13.96 -3.31 26.26
C LYS A 223 -13.41 -2.14 27.07
N LYS A 224 -14.13 -1.01 27.11
CA LYS A 224 -13.89 -0.01 28.15
C LYS A 224 -14.20 -0.71 29.48
N HIS A 225 -13.22 -0.78 30.38
CA HIS A 225 -13.58 -0.74 31.79
C HIS A 225 -14.24 0.63 31.99
N ILE A 226 -15.56 0.59 32.23
CA ILE A 226 -16.32 1.75 32.70
C ILE A 226 -15.96 1.94 34.16
#